data_AF-A0AAW3VGM4-F1
#
_entry.id   AF-A0AAW3VGM4-F1
#
_cell.length_a   1.000
_cell.length_b   1.000
_cell.length_c   1.000
_cell.angle_alpha   90.00
_cell.angle_beta   90.00
_cell.angle_gamma   90.00
#
_symmetry.space_group_name_H-M   'P 1'
#
loop_
_entity.id
_entity.type
_entity.pdbx_description
1 polymer ?
#
loop_
_entity_poly.entity_id
_entity_poly.type
_entity_poly.pdbx_seq_one_letter_code
_entity_poly.pdbx_strand_id
1 'polypeptide(L)'
;MNLIEQLGGYEKASEDFKKLHLNLKEQQKSNKVFMDAFDALKTELLEYRRQHNIFEESDKIVFIDDFMHGELMTVAWTRKGEVWMDEGAKRCTDLSMIRHATDAEIKAGKRLEVK
;
A
#
# COMPACT_ATOMS: atom_id res chain seq x y z
N MET A 1 6.85 18.48 -7.70
CA MET A 1 6.39 18.62 -6.31
C MET A 1 5.18 17.75 -6.17
N ASN A 2 5.35 16.61 -5.52
CA ASN A 2 4.23 15.70 -5.25
C ASN A 2 3.39 16.25 -4.08
N LEU A 3 2.10 15.92 -4.01
CA LEU A 3 1.23 16.40 -2.93
C LEU A 3 1.80 15.99 -1.55
N ILE A 4 2.37 14.78 -1.47
CA ILE A 4 3.06 14.24 -0.30
C ILE A 4 4.27 15.08 0.11
N GLU A 5 5.04 15.58 -0.86
CA GLU A 5 6.18 16.46 -0.56
C GLU A 5 5.72 17.82 -0.02
N GLN A 6 4.59 18.34 -0.52
CA GLN A 6 3.98 19.57 0.00
C GLN A 6 3.44 19.41 1.42
N LEU A 7 2.97 18.21 1.77
CA LEU A 7 2.54 17.85 3.14
C LEU A 7 3.72 17.62 4.10
N GLY A 8 4.96 17.78 3.64
CA GLY A 8 6.17 17.65 4.46
C GLY A 8 6.70 16.23 4.58
N GLY A 9 6.39 15.38 3.59
CA GLY A 9 6.92 14.02 3.46
C GLY A 9 5.90 12.93 3.78
N TYR A 10 6.25 11.70 3.43
CA TYR A 10 5.39 10.52 3.55
C TYR A 10 4.89 10.28 4.98
N GLU A 11 5.76 10.40 5.98
CA GLU A 11 5.41 10.14 7.38
C GLU A 11 4.31 11.09 7.88
N LYS A 12 4.43 12.39 7.57
CA LYS A 12 3.41 13.39 7.93
C LYS A 12 2.09 13.13 7.23
N ALA A 13 2.13 12.87 5.92
CA ALA A 13 0.93 12.59 5.14
C ALA A 13 0.21 11.31 5.62
N SER A 14 0.96 10.27 5.98
CA SER A 14 0.42 9.03 6.56
C SER A 14 -0.19 9.26 7.95
N GLU A 15 0.45 10.09 8.80
CA GLU A 15 -0.08 10.44 10.12
C GLU A 15 -1.37 11.26 10.02
N ASP A 16 -1.43 12.25 9.14
CA ASP A 16 -2.62 13.06 8.89
C ASP A 16 -3.76 12.21 8.34
N PHE A 17 -3.47 11.26 7.44
CA PHE A 17 -4.45 10.29 6.97
C PHE A 17 -5.01 9.42 8.10
N LYS A 18 -4.16 8.92 9.01
CA LYS A 18 -4.60 8.14 10.17
C LYS A 18 -5.50 8.96 11.10
N LYS A 19 -5.14 10.22 11.37
CA LYS A 19 -5.96 11.14 12.17
C LYS A 19 -7.31 11.43 11.50
N LEU A 20 -7.33 11.65 10.19
CA LEU A 20 -8.56 11.82 9.41
C LEU A 20 -9.43 10.57 9.46
N HIS A 21 -8.85 9.39 9.29
CA HIS A 21 -9.56 8.12 9.36
C HIS A 21 -10.19 7.88 10.74
N LEU A 22 -9.44 8.18 11.81
CA LEU A 22 -9.92 8.05 13.19
C LEU A 22 -11.09 9.01 13.45
N ASN A 23 -10.94 10.29 13.08
CA ASN A 23 -12.00 11.28 13.21
C ASN A 23 -13.26 10.90 12.42
N LEU A 24 -13.12 10.34 11.21
CA LEU A 24 -14.26 9.85 10.42
C LEU A 24 -14.99 8.70 11.11
N LYS A 25 -14.24 7.74 11.69
CA LYS A 25 -14.80 6.63 12.47
C LYS A 25 -15.50 7.11 13.73
N GLU A 26 -14.90 8.05 14.46
CA GLU A 26 -15.46 8.60 15.70
C GLU A 26 -16.68 9.47 15.45
N GLN A 27 -16.66 10.31 14.41
CA GLN A 27 -17.75 11.25 14.17
C GLN A 27 -18.92 10.65 13.38
N GLN A 28 -18.80 9.45 12.78
CA GLN A 28 -19.79 8.84 11.86
C GLN A 28 -20.34 9.80 10.79
N LYS A 29 -19.66 10.93 10.55
CA LYS A 29 -20.09 11.96 9.61
C LYS A 29 -19.63 11.53 8.23
N SER A 30 -20.53 10.86 7.51
CA SER A 30 -20.47 10.63 6.08
C SER A 30 -20.68 11.95 5.32
N ASN A 31 -19.78 12.91 5.52
CA ASN A 31 -19.77 14.12 4.71
C ASN A 31 -19.09 13.76 3.38
N LYS A 32 -19.87 13.75 2.30
CA LYS A 32 -19.43 13.31 0.96
C LYS A 32 -18.13 14.00 0.52
N VAL A 33 -18.00 15.30 0.81
CA VAL A 33 -16.80 16.10 0.50
C VAL A 33 -15.56 15.58 1.24
N PHE A 34 -15.70 15.15 2.49
CA PHE A 34 -14.60 14.57 3.25
C PHE A 34 -14.24 13.16 2.76
N MET A 35 -15.23 12.37 2.33
CA MET A 35 -14.97 11.06 1.73
C MET A 35 -14.23 11.20 0.39
N ASP A 36 -14.61 12.15 -0.45
CA ASP A 36 -13.93 12.41 -1.73
C ASP A 36 -12.47 12.86 -1.50
N ALA A 37 -12.23 13.75 -0.53
CA ALA A 37 -10.89 14.17 -0.15
C ALA A 37 -10.06 13.02 0.46
N PHE A 38 -10.69 12.16 1.26
CA PHE A 38 -10.06 10.99 1.86
C PHE A 38 -9.65 9.96 0.80
N ASP A 39 -10.51 9.70 -0.19
CA ASP A 39 -10.23 8.76 -1.27
C ASP A 39 -9.12 9.27 -2.20
N ALA A 40 -9.11 10.58 -2.49
CA ALA A 40 -8.02 11.23 -3.21
C ALA A 40 -6.68 11.10 -2.47
N LEU A 41 -6.65 11.40 -1.17
CA LEU A 41 -5.43 11.28 -0.36
C LEU A 41 -4.95 9.82 -0.25
N LYS A 42 -5.89 8.87 -0.13
CA LYS A 42 -5.60 7.43 -0.10
C LYS A 42 -4.96 6.97 -1.41
N THR A 43 -5.49 7.41 -2.54
CA THR A 43 -4.96 7.10 -3.88
C THR A 43 -3.55 7.67 -4.04
N GLU A 44 -3.36 8.93 -3.68
CA GLU A 44 -2.05 9.60 -3.76
C GLU A 44 -0.99 8.93 -2.86
N LEU A 45 -1.37 8.57 -1.62
CA LEU A 45 -0.49 7.81 -0.71
C LEU A 45 -0.15 6.44 -1.29
N LEU A 46 -1.13 5.75 -1.89
CA LEU A 46 -0.91 4.45 -2.54
C LEU A 46 0.06 4.59 -3.72
N GLU A 47 -0.11 5.59 -4.58
CA GLU A 47 0.79 5.85 -5.71
C GLU A 47 2.20 6.22 -5.25
N TYR A 48 2.32 7.06 -4.23
CA TYR A 48 3.61 7.39 -3.64
C TYR A 48 4.30 6.14 -3.07
N ARG A 49 3.57 5.28 -2.34
CA ARG A 49 4.11 4.01 -1.83
C ARG A 49 4.58 3.08 -2.96
N ARG A 50 3.80 3.00 -4.05
CA ARG A 50 4.13 2.23 -5.26
C ARG A 50 5.40 2.74 -5.94
N GLN A 51 5.58 4.06 -6.04
CA GLN A 51 6.76 4.69 -6.68
C GLN A 51 8.02 4.59 -5.82
N HIS A 52 7.88 4.65 -4.50
CA HIS A 52 9.01 4.64 -3.56
C HIS A 52 9.31 3.26 -2.96
N ASN A 53 8.63 2.19 -3.40
CA ASN A 53 8.74 0.84 -2.84
C ASN A 53 8.58 0.81 -1.31
N ILE A 54 7.63 1.60 -0.81
CA ILE A 54 7.26 1.61 0.61
C ILE A 54 6.16 0.57 0.78
N PHE A 55 6.33 -0.35 1.72
CA PHE A 55 5.37 -1.42 2.00
C PHE A 55 4.81 -1.26 3.41
N GLU A 56 3.49 -1.34 3.56
CA GLU A 56 2.80 -1.32 4.85
C GLU A 56 1.91 -2.55 5.04
N GLU A 57 1.45 -2.76 6.27
CA GLU A 57 0.52 -3.84 6.61
C GLU A 57 -0.73 -3.80 5.73
N SER A 58 -1.20 -4.98 5.32
CA SER A 58 -2.31 -5.20 4.39
C SER A 58 -2.08 -4.80 2.93
N ASP A 59 -0.90 -4.29 2.55
CA ASP A 59 -0.60 -4.04 1.13
C ASP A 59 -0.57 -5.34 0.32
N LYS A 60 -1.07 -5.25 -0.91
CA LYS A 60 -1.03 -6.35 -1.87
C LYS A 60 0.22 -6.23 -2.73
N ILE A 61 1.06 -7.26 -2.69
CA ILE A 61 2.32 -7.31 -3.42
C ILE A 61 2.42 -8.57 -4.26
N VAL A 62 3.28 -8.51 -5.28
CA VAL A 62 3.60 -9.63 -6.16
C VAL A 62 5.11 -9.72 -6.29
N PHE A 63 5.61 -10.95 -6.44
CA PHE A 63 7.01 -11.18 -6.75
C PHE A 63 7.28 -10.90 -8.22
N ILE A 64 8.42 -10.28 -8.50
CA ILE A 64 8.90 -9.99 -9.85
C ILE A 64 9.58 -11.22 -10.45
N ASP A 65 10.20 -12.04 -9.60
CA ASP A 65 10.92 -13.24 -10.00
C ASP A 65 9.98 -14.34 -10.56
N ASP A 66 10.49 -15.13 -11.50
CA ASP A 66 9.78 -16.25 -12.12
C ASP A 66 9.64 -17.47 -11.18
N PHE A 67 10.48 -17.57 -10.15
CA PHE A 67 10.51 -18.73 -9.26
C PHE A 67 9.38 -18.73 -8.23
N MET A 68 9.02 -17.54 -7.72
CA MET A 68 7.87 -17.35 -6.85
C MET A 68 6.69 -16.97 -7.73
N HIS A 69 6.11 -18.00 -8.37
CA HIS A 69 4.91 -17.93 -9.21
C HIS A 69 3.96 -16.85 -8.72
N GLY A 70 3.42 -16.08 -9.67
CA GLY A 70 2.64 -14.84 -9.53
C GLY A 70 1.43 -14.84 -8.58
N GLU A 71 1.60 -15.29 -7.36
CA GLU A 71 0.65 -15.26 -6.28
C GLU A 71 0.61 -13.85 -5.70
N LEU A 72 -0.61 -13.42 -5.41
CA LEU A 72 -0.86 -12.14 -4.82
C LEU A 72 -0.74 -12.29 -3.30
N MET A 73 0.27 -11.64 -2.73
CA MET A 73 0.63 -11.79 -1.34
C MET A 73 0.20 -10.56 -0.57
N THR A 74 -0.19 -10.76 0.69
CA THR A 74 -0.57 -9.66 1.57
C THR A 74 0.53 -9.44 2.60
N VAL A 75 1.02 -8.21 2.70
CA VAL A 75 1.97 -7.82 3.74
C VAL A 75 1.28 -7.95 5.10
N ALA A 76 1.87 -8.74 5.99
CA ALA A 76 1.41 -8.90 7.36
C ALA A 76 2.01 -7.81 8.25
N TRP A 77 3.34 -7.68 8.25
CA TRP A 77 4.09 -6.64 8.95
C TRP A 77 5.48 -6.44 8.35
N THR A 78 6.08 -5.28 8.62
CA THR A 78 7.45 -4.97 8.19
C THR A 78 8.35 -4.79 9.41
N ARG A 79 9.53 -5.41 9.42
CA ARG A 79 10.49 -5.30 10.54
C ARG A 79 11.91 -5.16 10.02
N LYS A 80 12.61 -4.07 10.42
CA LYS A 80 14.03 -3.84 10.10
C LYS A 80 14.39 -4.01 8.60
N GLY A 81 13.48 -3.63 7.70
CA GLY A 81 13.67 -3.77 6.25
C GLY A 81 13.24 -5.13 5.67
N GLU A 82 12.76 -6.05 6.49
CA GLU A 82 12.13 -7.30 6.04
C GLU A 82 10.61 -7.13 5.94
N VAL A 83 10.02 -7.64 4.86
CA VAL A 83 8.56 -7.67 4.66
C VAL A 83 8.07 -9.08 4.93
N TRP A 84 7.25 -9.23 5.96
CA TRP A 84 6.57 -10.48 6.29
C TRP A 84 5.19 -10.49 5.63
N MET A 85 4.80 -11.65 5.12
CA MET A 85 3.62 -11.87 4.30
C MET A 85 2.85 -13.08 4.79
N ASP A 86 1.56 -13.15 4.47
CA ASP A 86 0.69 -14.30 4.81
C ASP A 86 0.75 -14.63 6.32
N GLU A 87 0.42 -13.65 7.16
CA GLU A 87 0.50 -13.76 8.63
C GLU A 87 1.87 -14.20 9.18
N GLY A 88 2.93 -13.93 8.41
CA GLY A 88 4.30 -14.26 8.77
C GLY A 88 4.77 -15.63 8.27
N ALA A 89 4.00 -16.32 7.43
CA ALA A 89 4.42 -17.58 6.82
C ALA A 89 5.57 -17.39 5.81
N LYS A 90 5.63 -16.24 5.14
CA LYS A 90 6.65 -15.92 4.13
C LYS A 90 7.34 -14.60 4.51
N ARG A 91 8.66 -14.52 4.30
CA ARG A 91 9.43 -13.29 4.50
C ARG A 91 10.24 -12.95 3.25
N CYS A 92 10.36 -11.67 2.96
CA CYS A 92 11.24 -11.15 1.93
C CYS A 92 12.21 -10.17 2.56
N THR A 93 13.50 -10.47 2.43
CA THR A 93 14.61 -9.62 2.88
C THR A 93 15.07 -8.67 1.78
N ASP A 94 14.77 -8.99 0.52
CA ASP A 94 15.20 -8.24 -0.64
C ASP A 94 14.01 -7.55 -1.31
N LEU A 95 13.83 -6.27 -0.97
CA LEU A 95 12.71 -5.46 -1.45
C LEU A 95 12.71 -5.29 -2.98
N SER A 96 13.83 -5.57 -3.66
CA SER A 96 13.90 -5.49 -5.12
C SER A 96 13.22 -6.67 -5.83
N MET A 97 12.95 -7.76 -5.10
CA MET A 97 12.24 -8.94 -5.61
C MET A 97 10.72 -8.80 -5.59
N ILE A 98 10.21 -7.78 -4.90
CA ILE A 98 8.77 -7.55 -4.71
C ILE A 98 8.37 -6.19 -5.27
N ARG A 99 7.15 -6.12 -5.79
CA ARG A 99 6.50 -4.86 -6.15
C ARG A 99 5.07 -4.86 -5.67
N HIS A 100 4.50 -3.66 -5.57
CA HIS A 100 3.07 -3.52 -5.39
C HIS A 100 2.29 -4.15 -6.56
N ALA A 101 1.21 -4.84 -6.21
CA ALA A 101 0.28 -5.38 -7.18
C ALA A 101 -0.50 -4.25 -7.86
N THR A 102 -0.66 -4.35 -9.17
CA THR A 102 -1.53 -3.44 -9.93
C THR A 102 -2.99 -3.74 -9.63
N ASP A 103 -3.88 -2.76 -9.74
CA ASP A 103 -5.33 -2.94 -9.51
C ASP A 103 -5.93 -4.08 -10.35
N ALA A 104 -5.43 -4.29 -11.57
CA ALA A 104 -5.81 -5.42 -12.42
C ALA A 104 -5.40 -6.78 -11.82
N GLU A 105 -4.22 -6.87 -11.20
CA GLU A 105 -3.70 -8.09 -10.56
C GLU A 105 -4.45 -8.37 -9.26
N ILE A 106 -4.73 -7.33 -8.46
CA ILE A 106 -5.54 -7.41 -7.23
C ILE A 106 -6.93 -7.97 -7.56
N LYS A 107 -7.55 -7.47 -8.64
CA LYS A 107 -8.86 -7.95 -9.08
C LYS A 107 -8.81 -9.38 -9.63
N ALA A 108 -7.72 -9.77 -10.27
CA ALA A 108 -7.52 -11.13 -10.78
C ALA A 108 -7.11 -12.12 -9.67
N GLY A 109 -6.66 -11.64 -8.51
CA GLY A 109 -6.10 -12.46 -7.43
C GLY A 109 -4.76 -13.09 -7.77
N LYS A 110 -4.10 -12.65 -8.85
CA LYS A 110 -2.83 -13.17 -9.35
C LYS A 110 -2.09 -12.14 -10.19
N ARG A 111 -0.77 -12.28 -10.28
CA ARG A 111 0.08 -11.57 -11.24
C ARG A 111 -0.46 -11.83 -12.65
N LEU A 112 -0.70 -10.75 -13.37
CA LEU A 112 -1.09 -10.85 -14.77
C LEU A 112 0.21 -10.87 -15.57
N GLU A 113 0.51 -12.00 -16.21
CA GLU A 113 1.52 -12.04 -17.25
C GLU A 113 1.05 -11.13 -18.38
N VAL A 114 1.72 -9.99 -18.53
CA VAL A 114 1.50 -9.09 -19.65
C VAL A 114 2.05 -9.82 -20.88
N LYS A 115 1.14 -10.44 -21.65
CA LYS A 115 1.45 -11.01 -22.97
C LYS A 115 1.65 -9.92 -24.00
#